data_AF-A0ABD6AJF5-F1
#
_entry.id   AF-A0ABD6AJF5-F1
#
_cell.length_a   1.000
_cell.length_b   1.000
_cell.length_c   1.000
_cell.angle_alpha   90.00
_cell.angle_beta   90.00
_cell.angle_gamma   90.00
#
_symmetry.space_group_name_H-M   'P 1'
#
loop_
_entity.id
_entity.type
_entity.pdbx_description
1 polymer ?
#
loop_
_entity_poly.entity_id
_entity_poly.type
_entity_poly.pdbx_seq_one_letter_code
_entity_poly.pdbx_strand_id
1 'polypeptide(L)'
;MWRSRKSRDRRSVTCIACGDSLLREDAREYDKEGNRWNRRDKEFEYLCTDCDDELCHQPRDGLESLVCSIEADGLSREEFLARYTDAVAGDGGADEGGAGATGSRGRSDRSDRDREPSDRDR
;
A
#
# COMPACT_ATOMS: atom_id res chain seq x y z
N MET A 1 -34.32 -1.87 6.53
CA MET A 1 -33.70 -3.21 6.54
C MET A 1 -32.77 -3.33 5.34
N TRP A 2 -31.47 -3.02 5.48
CA TRP A 2 -30.49 -3.29 4.42
C TRP A 2 -29.96 -4.71 4.57
N ARG A 3 -30.25 -5.56 3.58
CA ARG A 3 -29.70 -6.91 3.51
C ARG A 3 -28.27 -6.83 2.99
N SER A 4 -27.31 -7.11 3.87
CA SER A 4 -25.90 -7.33 3.52
C SER A 4 -25.81 -8.46 2.49
N ARG A 5 -25.57 -8.12 1.22
CA ARG A 5 -25.21 -9.11 0.18
C ARG A 5 -23.77 -9.55 0.41
N LYS A 6 -23.54 -10.37 1.44
CA LYS A 6 -22.23 -10.95 1.79
C LYS A 6 -21.91 -12.16 0.88
N SER A 7 -22.03 -11.97 -0.43
CA SER A 7 -21.83 -13.04 -1.42
C SER A 7 -21.15 -12.49 -2.69
N ARG A 8 -20.09 -11.69 -2.55
CA ARG A 8 -19.29 -11.26 -3.70
C ARG A 8 -17.84 -11.74 -3.74
N ASP A 9 -17.27 -12.30 -2.67
CA ASP A 9 -15.83 -12.59 -2.65
C ASP A 9 -15.47 -14.00 -2.18
N ARG A 10 -16.21 -15.03 -2.63
CA ARG A 10 -15.70 -16.42 -2.61
C ARG A 10 -14.73 -16.72 -3.76
N ARG A 11 -14.12 -15.68 -4.36
CA ARG A 11 -13.13 -15.85 -5.42
C ARG A 11 -11.79 -16.13 -4.74
N SER A 12 -11.27 -17.33 -4.94
CA SER A 12 -9.90 -17.64 -4.56
C SER A 12 -8.94 -17.02 -5.58
N VAL A 13 -7.85 -16.43 -5.09
CA VAL A 13 -6.73 -15.92 -5.89
C VAL A 13 -5.45 -16.61 -5.45
N THR A 14 -4.44 -16.60 -6.31
CA THR A 14 -3.14 -17.25 -6.03
C THR A 14 -2.12 -16.18 -5.70
N CYS A 15 -1.41 -16.36 -4.58
CA CYS A 15 -0.25 -15.55 -4.24
C CYS A 15 0.85 -15.79 -5.29
N ILE A 16 1.33 -14.74 -5.96
CA ILE A 16 2.37 -14.88 -6.99
C ILE A 16 3.74 -15.26 -6.43
N ALA A 17 3.97 -15.02 -5.13
CA ALA A 17 5.26 -15.30 -4.48
C ALA A 17 5.35 -16.75 -3.97
N CYS A 18 4.39 -17.18 -3.14
CA CYS A 18 4.41 -18.52 -2.55
C CYS A 18 3.54 -19.56 -3.29
N GLY A 19 2.62 -19.13 -4.16
CA GLY A 19 1.70 -20.01 -4.87
C GLY A 19 0.45 -20.42 -4.08
N ASP A 20 0.28 -19.94 -2.84
CA ASP A 20 -0.87 -20.31 -2.01
C ASP A 20 -2.18 -19.73 -2.54
N SER A 21 -3.25 -20.53 -2.41
CA SER A 21 -4.60 -20.10 -2.76
C SER A 21 -5.27 -19.44 -1.55
N LEU A 22 -5.64 -18.17 -1.71
CA LEU A 22 -6.21 -17.34 -0.64
C LEU A 22 -7.54 -16.75 -1.08
N LEU A 23 -8.36 -16.35 -0.11
CA LEU A 23 -9.57 -15.61 -0.42
C LEU A 23 -9.20 -14.22 -0.93
N ARG A 24 -9.97 -13.72 -1.90
CA ARG A 24 -9.75 -12.40 -2.48
C ARG A 24 -9.78 -11.27 -1.45
N GLU A 25 -10.50 -11.46 -0.34
CA GLU A 25 -10.59 -10.49 0.77
C GLU A 25 -9.33 -10.44 1.64
N ASP A 26 -8.55 -11.53 1.67
CA ASP A 26 -7.32 -11.66 2.46
C ASP A 26 -6.06 -11.37 1.62
N ALA A 27 -6.20 -11.20 0.30
CA ALA A 27 -5.11 -10.95 -0.62
C ALA A 27 -4.80 -9.45 -0.77
N ARG A 28 -3.50 -9.13 -0.82
CA ARG A 28 -2.96 -7.81 -1.13
C ARG A 28 -2.82 -7.63 -2.63
N GLU A 29 -3.16 -6.46 -3.12
CA GLU A 29 -3.04 -6.12 -4.55
C GLU A 29 -1.62 -5.64 -4.83
N TYR A 30 -0.92 -6.36 -5.70
CA TYR A 30 0.38 -5.98 -6.19
C TYR A 30 0.25 -5.33 -7.58
N ASP A 31 0.75 -4.10 -7.69
CA ASP A 31 0.86 -3.37 -8.95
C ASP A 31 2.33 -3.37 -9.39
N LYS A 32 2.68 -4.28 -10.31
CA LYS A 32 4.04 -4.43 -10.83
C LYS A 32 4.61 -3.17 -11.48
N GLU A 33 3.73 -2.23 -11.88
CA GLU A 33 4.09 -1.03 -12.63
C GLU A 33 4.16 0.21 -11.73
N GLY A 34 3.85 0.06 -10.43
CA GLY A 34 3.97 1.13 -9.43
C GLY A 34 3.09 2.37 -9.68
N ASN A 35 2.13 2.32 -10.61
CA ASN A 35 1.41 3.51 -11.08
C ASN A 35 -0.10 3.46 -10.77
N ARG A 36 -0.41 3.08 -9.53
CA ARG A 36 -1.76 2.84 -8.98
C ARG A 36 -2.82 3.91 -9.30
N TRP A 37 -2.44 5.14 -9.67
CA TRP A 37 -3.37 6.24 -9.95
C TRP A 37 -3.56 6.59 -11.43
N ASN A 38 -2.58 6.34 -12.32
CA ASN A 38 -2.56 6.96 -13.66
C ASN A 38 -3.05 6.08 -14.83
N ARG A 39 -3.27 4.77 -14.63
CA ARG A 39 -3.76 3.85 -15.68
C ARG A 39 -5.23 3.46 -15.53
N ARG A 40 -5.94 3.26 -16.66
CA ARG A 40 -7.34 2.81 -16.70
C ARG A 40 -7.48 1.30 -16.71
N ASP A 41 -6.64 0.60 -17.47
CA ASP A 41 -6.66 -0.86 -17.59
C ASP A 41 -5.62 -1.49 -16.66
N LYS A 42 -5.87 -1.37 -15.35
CA LYS A 42 -5.00 -1.94 -14.32
C LYS A 42 -5.41 -3.38 -14.04
N GLU A 43 -4.50 -4.31 -14.27
CA GLU A 43 -4.59 -5.68 -13.75
C GLU A 43 -3.67 -5.80 -12.55
N PHE A 44 -4.23 -6.23 -11.42
CA PHE A 44 -3.47 -6.45 -10.19
C PHE A 44 -3.14 -7.93 -10.04
N GLU A 45 -1.93 -8.19 -9.59
CA GLU A 45 -1.52 -9.48 -9.09
C GLU A 45 -1.81 -9.55 -7.58
N TYR A 46 -1.71 -10.74 -6.99
CA TYR A 46 -2.09 -10.97 -5.60
C TYR A 46 -0.94 -11.51 -4.78
N LEU A 47 -0.79 -10.98 -3.57
CA LEU A 47 0.13 -11.47 -2.56
C LEU A 47 -0.65 -11.87 -1.29
N CYS A 48 -0.14 -12.87 -0.58
CA CYS A 48 -0.56 -13.10 0.80
C CYS A 48 -0.02 -11.98 1.69
N THR A 49 -0.60 -11.81 2.89
CA THR A 49 -0.13 -10.77 3.82
C THR A 49 1.33 -10.98 4.19
N ASP A 50 1.74 -12.23 4.44
CA ASP A 50 3.13 -12.52 4.82
C ASP A 50 4.14 -12.17 3.71
N CYS A 51 3.85 -12.52 2.45
CA CYS A 51 4.73 -12.19 1.31
C CYS A 51 4.70 -10.69 0.95
N ASP A 52 3.58 -10.01 1.18
CA ASP A 52 3.50 -8.55 1.03
C ASP A 52 4.36 -7.86 2.08
N ASP A 53 4.30 -8.30 3.33
CA ASP A 53 5.07 -7.74 4.44
C ASP A 53 6.59 -7.93 4.28
N GLU A 54 7.02 -9.01 3.61
CA GLU A 54 8.43 -9.25 3.29
C GLU A 54 8.95 -8.43 2.09
N LEU A 55 8.06 -7.78 1.34
CA LEU A 55 8.43 -7.04 0.14
C LEU A 55 9.13 -5.72 0.49
N CYS A 56 10.19 -5.39 -0.25
CA CYS A 56 10.78 -4.06 -0.21
C CYS A 56 9.88 -3.05 -0.94
N HIS A 57 9.29 -2.13 -0.19
CA HIS A 57 8.41 -1.08 -0.70
C HIS A 57 9.13 0.20 -1.11
N GLN A 58 10.47 0.19 -1.10
CA GLN A 58 11.25 1.36 -1.51
C GLN A 58 11.09 1.59 -3.01
N PRO A 59 10.87 2.85 -3.44
CA PRO A 59 10.80 3.17 -4.86
C PRO A 59 12.12 2.78 -5.53
N ARG A 60 12.03 2.18 -6.72
CA ARG A 60 13.21 1.77 -7.51
C ARG A 60 13.56 2.79 -8.61
N ASP A 61 12.84 3.90 -8.66
CA ASP A 61 13.09 4.96 -9.64
C ASP A 61 14.52 5.50 -9.46
N GLY A 62 15.28 5.54 -10.55
CA GLY A 62 16.67 5.99 -10.54
C GLY A 62 17.68 5.02 -9.91
N LEU A 63 17.24 3.93 -9.26
CA LEU A 63 18.13 2.98 -8.59
C LEU A 63 19.11 2.32 -9.56
N GLU A 64 18.64 1.88 -10.73
CA GLU A 64 19.51 1.26 -11.74
C GLU A 64 20.56 2.24 -12.25
N SER A 65 20.16 3.47 -12.59
CA SER A 65 21.09 4.52 -13.02
C SER A 65 22.12 4.86 -11.95
N LEU A 66 21.69 4.93 -10.67
CA LEU A 66 22.58 5.13 -9.53
C LEU A 66 23.58 3.98 -9.42
N VAL A 67 23.12 2.73 -9.43
CA VAL A 67 23.97 1.54 -9.34
C VAL A 67 24.99 1.50 -10.47
N CYS A 68 24.56 1.73 -11.72
CA CYS A 68 25.47 1.80 -12.86
C CYS A 68 26.50 2.94 -12.76
N SER A 69 26.19 4.02 -12.04
CA SER A 69 27.13 5.14 -11.85
C SER A 69 28.23 4.85 -10.82
N ILE A 70 27.94 3.99 -9.83
CA ILE A 70 28.88 3.66 -8.74
C ILE A 70 29.65 2.36 -8.99
N GLU A 71 29.06 1.44 -9.75
CA GLU A 71 29.64 0.14 -10.09
C GLU A 71 30.84 0.30 -11.02
N ALA A 72 31.85 -0.53 -10.80
CA ALA A 72 33.03 -0.63 -11.65
C ALA A 72 33.59 -2.06 -11.58
N ASP A 73 34.23 -2.49 -12.66
CA ASP A 73 34.89 -3.80 -12.72
C ASP A 73 35.95 -3.94 -11.61
N GLY A 74 35.91 -5.07 -10.90
CA GLY A 74 36.91 -5.40 -9.88
C GLY A 74 36.68 -4.80 -8.49
N LEU A 75 35.54 -4.14 -8.24
CA LEU A 75 35.19 -3.68 -6.90
C LEU A 75 34.88 -4.85 -5.96
N SER A 76 35.37 -4.77 -4.73
CA SER A 76 34.88 -5.62 -3.65
C SER A 76 33.46 -5.23 -3.25
N ARG A 77 32.76 -6.15 -2.59
CA ARG A 77 31.42 -5.88 -2.06
C ARG A 77 31.44 -4.74 -1.03
N GLU A 78 32.46 -4.67 -0.17
CA GLU A 78 32.55 -3.60 0.81
C GLU A 78 32.72 -2.22 0.16
N GLU A 79 33.55 -2.12 -0.88
CA GLU A 79 33.76 -0.86 -1.61
C GLU A 79 32.50 -0.41 -2.35
N PHE A 80 31.78 -1.34 -2.99
CA PHE A 80 30.51 -1.04 -3.64
C PHE A 80 29.49 -0.49 -2.64
N LEU A 81 29.33 -1.17 -1.49
CA LEU A 81 28.38 -0.76 -0.45
C LEU A 81 28.73 0.61 0.13
N ALA A 82 30.01 0.90 0.37
CA ALA A 82 30.46 2.20 0.85
C ALA A 82 30.10 3.33 -0.14
N ARG A 83 30.37 3.14 -1.44
CA ARG A 83 30.00 4.10 -2.48
C ARG A 83 28.50 4.29 -2.59
N TYR A 84 27.73 3.21 -2.50
CA TYR A 84 26.26 3.28 -2.51
C TYR A 84 25.74 4.08 -1.32
N THR A 85 26.21 3.79 -0.11
CA THR A 85 25.77 4.51 1.09
C THR A 85 26.16 5.99 1.04
N ASP A 86 27.33 6.32 0.51
CA ASP A 86 27.76 7.72 0.35
C ASP A 86 26.90 8.45 -0.68
N ALA A 87 26.60 7.80 -1.81
CA ALA A 87 25.77 8.40 -2.86
C ALA A 87 24.33 8.65 -2.39
N VAL A 88 23.72 7.68 -1.68
CA VAL A 88 22.36 7.84 -1.13
C VAL A 88 22.33 8.84 0.03
N ALA A 89 23.37 8.90 0.87
CA ALA A 89 23.46 9.89 1.95
C ALA A 89 23.69 11.32 1.41
N GLY A 90 24.38 11.46 0.28
CA GLY A 90 24.60 12.74 -0.41
C GLY A 90 23.35 13.28 -1.13
N ASP A 91 22.45 12.40 -1.60
CA ASP A 91 21.22 12.74 -2.30
C ASP A 91 20.02 13.00 -1.35
N GLY A 92 20.10 12.54 -0.10
CA GLY A 92 19.04 12.57 0.92
C GLY A 92 18.63 13.95 1.48
N GLY A 93 18.89 15.04 0.76
CA GLY A 93 18.51 16.40 1.15
C GLY A 93 17.20 16.92 0.54
N ALA A 94 16.48 16.13 -0.28
CA ALA A 94 15.30 16.63 -0.99
C ALA A 94 14.27 15.53 -1.35
N ASP A 95 13.61 14.94 -0.36
CA ASP A 95 12.27 14.36 -0.56
C ASP A 95 11.40 14.57 0.69
N GLU A 96 10.75 15.73 0.75
CA GLU A 96 9.55 15.93 1.55
C GLU A 96 8.32 15.59 0.70
N GLY A 97 7.50 14.62 1.13
CA GLY A 97 6.26 14.36 0.39
C GLY A 97 5.34 13.24 0.86
N GLY A 98 5.09 13.11 2.17
CA GLY A 98 4.22 12.03 2.67
C GLY A 98 3.57 12.24 4.02
N ALA A 99 3.21 13.47 4.39
CA ALA A 99 2.46 13.75 5.62
C ALA A 99 1.02 13.22 5.53
N GLY A 100 0.84 11.93 5.85
CA GLY A 100 -0.48 11.35 6.13
C GLY A 100 -1.03 11.90 7.43
N ALA A 101 -1.81 12.97 7.34
CA ALA A 101 -2.51 13.59 8.45
C ALA A 101 -3.30 12.56 9.27
N THR A 102 -3.01 12.47 10.56
CA THR A 102 -3.80 11.72 11.54
C THR A 102 -5.15 12.41 11.74
N GLY A 103 -6.12 12.03 10.92
CA GLY A 103 -7.50 12.46 11.05
C GLY A 103 -8.11 11.92 12.36
N SER A 104 -8.11 12.75 13.39
CA SER A 104 -8.85 12.56 14.64
C SER A 104 -10.35 12.41 14.33
N ARG A 105 -10.84 11.17 14.36
CA ARG A 105 -12.28 10.90 14.31
C ARG A 105 -12.91 11.35 15.62
N GLY A 106 -13.38 12.60 15.62
CA GLY A 106 -14.25 13.16 16.65
C GLY A 106 -15.47 12.26 16.86
N ARG A 107 -15.68 11.89 18.11
CA ARG A 107 -16.91 11.25 18.57
C ARG A 107 -18.03 12.30 18.49
N SER A 108 -18.83 12.25 17.44
CA SER A 108 -20.05 13.05 17.36
C SER A 108 -21.09 12.48 18.32
N ASP A 109 -21.25 13.24 19.40
CA ASP A 109 -22.36 13.29 20.35
C ASP A 109 -23.70 12.93 19.70
N ARG A 110 -24.32 11.84 20.17
CA ARG A 110 -25.70 11.49 19.83
C ARG A 110 -26.63 12.23 20.77
N SER A 111 -26.85 13.51 20.49
CA SER A 111 -27.85 14.29 21.22
C SER A 111 -29.25 14.00 20.64
N ASP A 112 -30.03 13.24 21.40
CA ASP A 112 -31.39 13.61 21.82
C ASP A 112 -32.36 14.08 20.72
N ARG A 113 -32.98 13.14 19.99
CA ARG A 113 -34.21 13.39 19.20
C ARG A 113 -35.14 12.17 19.16
N ASP A 114 -35.50 11.64 20.32
CA ASP A 114 -36.71 10.84 20.47
C ASP A 114 -37.74 11.66 21.26
N ARG A 115 -38.31 12.67 20.58
CA ARG A 115 -39.48 13.40 21.07
C ARG A 115 -40.72 12.76 20.44
N GLU A 116 -41.39 11.90 21.20
CA GLU A 116 -42.68 11.32 20.83
C GLU A 116 -43.71 12.40 20.45
N PRO A 117 -44.47 12.21 19.36
CA PRO A 117 -45.72 12.90 19.16
C PRO A 117 -46.87 11.90 19.34
N SER A 118 -47.28 11.64 20.59
CA SER A 118 -48.60 11.08 20.86
C SER A 118 -49.61 12.23 21.00
N ASP A 119 -50.49 12.29 20.00
CA ASP A 119 -51.90 12.67 20.10
C ASP A 119 -52.26 13.92 20.91
N ARG A 120 -52.31 15.05 20.20
CA ARG A 120 -53.17 16.19 20.58
C ARG A 120 -54.47 16.14 19.79
N ASP A 121 -55.49 15.66 20.50
CA ASP A 121 -56.83 16.24 20.61
C ASP A 121 -57.70 16.50 19.36
N ARG A 122 -58.86 15.81 19.38
CA ARG A 122 -60.20 16.12 18.80
C ARG A 122 -60.64 15.38 17.55
#